data_AF-A0A3E0QS91-F1
#
_entry.id   AF-A0A3E0QS91-F1
#
_cell.length_a   1.000
_cell.length_b   1.000
_cell.length_c   1.000
_cell.angle_alpha   90.00
_cell.angle_beta   90.00
_cell.angle_gamma   90.00
#
_symmetry.space_group_name_H-M   'P 1'
#
loop_
_entity.id
_entity.type
_entity.pdbx_description
1 polymer ?
#
loop_
_entity_poly.entity_id
_entity_poly.type
_entity_poly.pdbx_seq_one_letter_code
_entity_poly.pdbx_strand_id
1 'polypeptide(L)'
;MKRNLLVAALAACIALASMPLAVLAHTYNAEQVHVIDTVNFRTLPSTSGERIRYLRKGEVLDLIERTNAYWLKVRDASGTVGYISSLDKYVEIRTAAVTTDPNGEVIYGVNLRTGPSTDSDVIRMLKKGEPVWILEQVNKYWYRVADRDQVIGYASTNPKYIRTSFVPPVDTPEDPGPALPDEPSVPADPDETDKDLIDQPEEPAYKFEPNAVIVSTVTFRKGPSTSAERIRYMYAGEKLAVVNKHNDYWYYVQDAGGVYGYVSTSAKYISTSYVEPYKKLDRAVAAEQAINAGLKYLGTPYEFGSSRSDTSTFDCSDFVRQAYLDGIGLRLPGDSRSQGAYVKEVGKTKDDWLALNRGDLMFFMSYQGSKAADYANVDKTNARITHVGIYLGDGQVLHTYSEKSGGVRVDSIAGTHWEYRFLFGGFVY
;
A
#
# COMPACT_ATOMS: atom_id res chain seq x y z
N MET A 1 -28.07 7.56 -92.40
CA MET A 1 -27.69 6.13 -92.44
C MET A 1 -26.34 5.96 -91.76
N LYS A 2 -26.24 5.12 -90.69
CA LYS A 2 -25.09 4.34 -90.17
C LYS A 2 -23.72 5.08 -89.98
N ARG A 3 -22.99 5.06 -88.85
CA ARG A 3 -22.63 3.99 -87.89
C ARG A 3 -21.91 4.56 -86.63
N ASN A 4 -22.23 3.97 -85.47
CA ASN A 4 -21.54 3.78 -84.17
C ASN A 4 -20.13 4.34 -83.92
N LEU A 5 -19.88 4.90 -82.71
CA LEU A 5 -19.20 4.22 -81.56
C LEU A 5 -18.89 5.21 -80.40
N LEU A 6 -18.94 4.70 -79.15
CA LEU A 6 -18.26 5.16 -77.90
C LEU A 6 -18.82 6.45 -77.23
N VAL A 7 -19.19 6.57 -75.95
CA VAL A 7 -18.99 5.82 -74.68
C VAL A 7 -20.14 6.22 -73.72
N ALA A 8 -20.83 5.27 -73.07
CA ALA A 8 -21.72 5.55 -71.92
C ALA A 8 -21.91 4.30 -71.04
N ALA A 9 -21.06 4.15 -70.03
CA ALA A 9 -21.16 3.27 -68.84
C ALA A 9 -19.89 3.57 -68.01
N LEU A 10 -19.85 3.77 -66.69
CA LEU A 10 -20.69 3.27 -65.60
C LEU A 10 -20.55 4.28 -64.44
N ALA A 11 -21.66 4.70 -63.84
CA ALA A 11 -21.68 5.32 -62.52
C ALA A 11 -21.58 4.20 -61.47
N ALA A 12 -20.53 4.21 -60.66
CA ALA A 12 -20.46 3.43 -59.43
C ALA A 12 -20.04 4.36 -58.30
N CYS A 13 -21.05 4.92 -57.63
CA CYS A 13 -20.92 5.60 -56.36
C CYS A 13 -20.38 4.61 -55.31
N ILE A 14 -19.13 4.78 -54.90
CA ILE A 14 -18.65 4.30 -53.60
C ILE A 14 -18.24 5.55 -52.82
N ALA A 15 -19.23 6.30 -52.34
CA ALA A 15 -19.04 7.12 -51.17
C ALA A 15 -19.28 6.21 -49.96
N LEU A 16 -18.25 5.44 -49.59
CA LEU A 16 -18.14 4.90 -48.24
C LEU A 16 -18.13 6.13 -47.33
N ALA A 17 -19.28 6.42 -46.73
CA ALA A 17 -19.38 7.34 -45.60
C ALA A 17 -18.53 6.72 -44.49
N SER A 18 -17.26 7.12 -44.44
CA SER A 18 -16.43 6.99 -43.26
C SER A 18 -17.10 7.85 -42.19
N MET A 19 -18.04 7.28 -41.45
CA MET A 19 -18.40 7.85 -40.16
C MET A 19 -17.09 7.93 -39.38
N PRO A 20 -16.63 9.13 -39.00
CA PRO A 20 -15.51 9.20 -38.08
C PRO A 20 -15.94 8.41 -36.85
N LEU A 21 -15.15 7.39 -36.48
CA LEU A 21 -15.26 6.77 -35.18
C LEU A 21 -15.22 7.94 -34.20
N ALA A 22 -16.34 8.21 -33.53
CA ALA A 22 -16.35 9.15 -32.43
C ALA A 22 -15.37 8.57 -31.41
N VAL A 23 -14.18 9.15 -31.32
CA VAL A 23 -13.24 8.86 -30.26
C VAL A 23 -13.97 9.26 -28.98
N LEU A 24 -14.48 8.26 -28.25
CA LEU A 24 -15.08 8.48 -26.95
C LEU A 24 -13.97 8.93 -26.03
N ALA A 25 -13.86 10.23 -25.85
CA ALA A 25 -12.84 10.81 -25.03
C ALA A 25 -13.20 10.58 -23.55
N HIS A 26 -12.31 9.94 -22.80
CA HIS A 26 -12.53 9.59 -21.41
C HIS A 26 -12.42 10.85 -20.58
N THR A 27 -13.50 11.22 -19.92
CA THR A 27 -13.53 12.36 -19.01
C THR A 27 -13.37 11.83 -17.61
N TYR A 28 -12.20 12.02 -17.02
CA TYR A 28 -11.97 11.72 -15.61
C TYR A 28 -11.70 12.99 -14.83
N ASN A 29 -11.99 12.93 -13.55
CA ASN A 29 -11.73 14.00 -12.61
C ASN A 29 -10.27 13.92 -12.18
N ALA A 30 -9.39 14.72 -12.80
CA ALA A 30 -8.00 14.84 -12.38
C ALA A 30 -7.91 15.88 -11.25
N GLU A 31 -7.29 15.51 -10.15
CA GLU A 31 -6.96 16.45 -9.08
C GLU A 31 -5.65 17.17 -9.42
N GLN A 32 -5.73 18.49 -9.55
CA GLN A 32 -4.59 19.36 -9.78
C GLN A 32 -4.31 20.19 -8.53
N VAL A 33 -3.04 20.41 -8.25
CA VAL A 33 -2.61 21.28 -7.17
C VAL A 33 -2.29 22.66 -7.74
N HIS A 34 -3.11 23.64 -7.37
CA HIS A 34 -2.88 25.05 -7.67
C HIS A 34 -2.05 25.67 -6.56
N VAL A 35 -0.88 26.20 -6.90
CA VAL A 35 -0.04 26.94 -5.96
C VAL A 35 -0.64 28.33 -5.78
N ILE A 36 -1.14 28.62 -4.59
CA ILE A 36 -1.79 29.91 -4.28
C ILE A 36 -0.89 30.88 -3.51
N ASP A 37 0.21 30.37 -2.94
CA ASP A 37 1.33 31.15 -2.40
C ASP A 37 2.64 30.36 -2.55
N THR A 38 3.78 31.04 -2.42
CA THR A 38 5.10 30.45 -2.68
C THR A 38 5.37 29.26 -1.76
N VAL A 39 5.70 28.09 -2.34
CA VAL A 39 5.95 26.84 -1.62
C VAL A 39 7.28 26.21 -2.03
N ASN A 40 7.93 25.54 -1.08
CA ASN A 40 9.16 24.79 -1.36
C ASN A 40 8.80 23.47 -2.06
N PHE A 41 9.39 23.24 -3.23
CA PHE A 41 9.40 21.93 -3.89
C PHE A 41 10.65 21.17 -3.46
N ARG A 42 10.47 19.98 -2.89
CA ARG A 42 11.53 19.24 -2.19
C ARG A 42 11.68 17.82 -2.68
N THR A 43 12.85 17.26 -2.43
CA THR A 43 13.18 15.87 -2.75
C THR A 43 12.55 14.85 -1.79
N LEU A 44 12.18 15.27 -0.57
CA LEU A 44 11.56 14.42 0.46
C LEU A 44 10.35 15.13 1.10
N PRO A 45 9.36 14.38 1.65
CA PRO A 45 8.22 14.92 2.39
C PRO A 45 8.62 15.38 3.80
N SER A 46 9.62 16.26 3.89
CA SER A 46 10.15 16.80 5.14
C SER A 46 10.74 18.19 4.93
N THR A 47 10.73 19.02 5.97
CA THR A 47 11.43 20.32 5.96
C THR A 47 12.95 20.18 5.93
N SER A 48 13.46 19.00 6.28
CA SER A 48 14.88 18.62 6.15
C SER A 48 15.25 18.12 4.74
N GLY A 49 14.27 17.87 3.86
CA GLY A 49 14.52 17.47 2.47
C GLY A 49 15.10 18.62 1.66
N GLU A 50 16.00 18.32 0.72
CA GLU A 50 16.60 19.34 -0.14
C GLU A 50 15.54 20.03 -0.99
N ARG A 51 15.68 21.35 -1.17
CA ARG A 51 14.77 22.14 -1.99
C ARG A 51 15.23 22.10 -3.44
N ILE A 52 14.44 21.46 -4.29
CA ILE A 52 14.59 21.46 -5.74
C ILE A 52 14.49 22.90 -6.26
N ARG A 53 13.35 23.55 -6.00
CA ARG A 53 13.11 24.96 -6.33
C ARG A 53 11.92 25.52 -5.53
N TYR A 54 11.64 26.80 -5.73
CA TYR A 54 10.38 27.38 -5.31
C TYR A 54 9.33 27.20 -6.41
N LEU A 55 8.10 26.86 -6.02
CA LEU A 55 6.93 27.02 -6.86
C LEU A 55 6.25 28.34 -6.52
N ARG A 56 5.89 29.11 -7.54
CA ARG A 56 5.29 30.43 -7.43
C ARG A 56 3.78 30.33 -7.49
N LYS A 57 3.12 31.34 -6.90
CA LYS A 57 1.68 31.54 -7.02
C LYS A 57 1.25 31.51 -8.50
N GLY A 58 0.25 30.69 -8.81
CA GLY A 58 -0.30 30.48 -10.15
C GLY A 58 0.21 29.23 -10.86
N GLU A 59 1.25 28.56 -10.37
CA GLU A 59 1.68 27.27 -10.92
C GLU A 59 0.62 26.18 -10.65
N VAL A 60 0.39 25.33 -11.65
CA VAL A 60 -0.52 24.18 -11.56
C VAL A 60 0.30 22.91 -11.72
N LEU A 61 0.05 21.94 -10.85
CA LEU A 61 0.80 20.70 -10.75
C LEU A 61 -0.17 19.52 -10.78
N ASP A 62 0.28 18.38 -11.27
CA ASP A 62 -0.49 17.15 -11.15
C ASP A 62 -0.32 16.58 -9.74
N LEU A 63 -1.42 16.28 -9.07
CA LEU A 63 -1.37 15.58 -7.79
C LEU A 63 -1.11 14.09 -8.05
N ILE A 64 0.06 13.62 -7.63
CA ILE A 64 0.40 12.19 -7.71
C ILE A 64 -0.11 11.46 -6.47
N GLU A 65 0.22 11.97 -5.28
CA GLU A 65 -0.03 11.26 -4.03
C GLU A 65 -0.20 12.24 -2.85
N ARG A 66 -1.08 11.92 -1.91
CA ARG A 66 -1.14 12.59 -0.60
C ARG A 66 -0.26 11.84 0.39
N THR A 67 1.05 12.10 0.34
CA THR A 67 2.07 11.35 1.11
C THR A 67 1.81 11.32 2.61
N ASN A 68 1.35 12.43 3.19
CA ASN A 68 0.83 12.49 4.57
C ASN A 68 0.05 13.80 4.78
N ALA A 69 -0.31 14.11 6.02
CA ALA A 69 -1.07 15.31 6.38
C ALA A 69 -0.40 16.64 6.00
N TYR A 70 0.93 16.66 5.79
CA TYR A 70 1.72 17.88 5.58
C TYR A 70 2.36 17.96 4.19
N TRP A 71 2.32 16.87 3.41
CA TRP A 71 3.07 16.76 2.16
C TRP A 71 2.24 16.13 1.05
N LEU A 72 2.26 16.77 -0.12
CA LEU A 72 1.74 16.26 -1.38
C LEU A 72 2.92 15.88 -2.28
N LYS A 73 2.86 14.72 -2.90
CA LYS A 73 3.72 14.35 -4.03
C LYS A 73 3.07 14.87 -5.29
N VAL A 74 3.81 15.66 -6.05
CA VAL A 74 3.29 16.39 -7.20
C VAL A 74 4.27 16.32 -8.37
N ARG A 75 3.73 16.48 -9.58
CA ARG A 75 4.51 16.61 -10.81
C ARG A 75 4.34 18.01 -11.38
N ASP A 76 5.43 18.66 -11.74
CA ASP A 76 5.37 19.94 -12.43
C ASP A 76 5.27 19.80 -13.96
N ALA A 77 5.04 20.90 -14.66
CA ALA A 77 4.90 20.92 -16.12
C ALA A 77 6.16 20.44 -16.89
N SER A 78 7.31 20.37 -16.24
CA SER A 78 8.54 19.81 -16.82
C SER A 78 8.65 18.28 -16.65
N GLY A 79 7.71 17.68 -15.93
CA GLY A 79 7.73 16.26 -15.56
C GLY A 79 8.50 15.97 -14.28
N THR A 80 9.03 16.99 -13.60
CA THR A 80 9.80 16.81 -12.35
C THR A 80 8.85 16.42 -11.22
N VAL A 81 9.18 15.33 -10.50
CA VAL A 81 8.40 14.83 -9.36
C VAL A 81 9.10 15.21 -8.05
N GLY A 82 8.32 15.64 -7.08
CA GLY A 82 8.82 15.96 -5.73
C GLY A 82 7.69 16.21 -4.76
N TYR A 83 8.02 16.79 -3.61
CA TYR A 83 7.10 17.00 -2.50
C TYR A 83 6.91 18.48 -2.21
N ILE A 84 5.66 18.88 -2.00
CA ILE A 84 5.30 20.22 -1.55
C ILE A 84 4.45 20.16 -0.29
N SER A 85 4.39 21.27 0.44
CA SER A 85 3.51 21.35 1.60
C SER A 85 2.05 21.27 1.18
N SER A 86 1.25 20.49 1.90
CA SER A 86 -0.21 20.37 1.72
C SER A 86 -1.02 21.48 2.41
N LEU A 87 -0.35 22.44 3.07
CA LEU A 87 -1.05 23.48 3.83
C LEU A 87 -1.83 24.41 2.90
N ASP A 88 -3.09 24.67 3.23
CA ASP A 88 -4.02 25.47 2.43
C ASP A 88 -3.53 26.90 2.14
N LYS A 89 -2.62 27.45 2.95
CA LYS A 89 -2.01 28.76 2.67
C LYS A 89 -1.10 28.75 1.43
N TYR A 90 -0.62 27.58 1.01
CA TYR A 90 0.31 27.41 -0.10
C TYR A 90 -0.34 26.82 -1.34
N VAL A 91 -1.31 25.92 -1.15
CA VAL A 91 -1.88 25.12 -2.22
C VAL A 91 -3.37 24.97 -2.09
N GLU A 92 -4.05 24.85 -3.23
CA GLU A 92 -5.47 24.52 -3.34
C GLU A 92 -5.60 23.34 -4.31
N ILE A 93 -6.25 22.25 -3.89
CA ILE A 93 -6.52 21.11 -4.77
C ILE A 93 -7.83 21.35 -5.49
N ARG A 94 -7.80 21.37 -6.83
CA ARG A 94 -8.98 21.51 -7.66
C ARG A 94 -9.16 20.27 -8.50
N THR A 95 -10.41 19.86 -8.65
CA THR A 95 -10.77 18.75 -9.53
C THR A 95 -11.24 19.32 -10.86
N ALA A 96 -10.57 18.96 -11.94
CA ALA A 96 -10.98 19.32 -13.30
C ALA A 96 -11.35 18.06 -14.08
N ALA A 97 -12.44 18.15 -14.84
CA ALA A 97 -12.80 17.13 -15.82
C ALA A 97 -11.80 17.19 -16.98
N VAL A 98 -10.89 16.23 -17.03
CA VAL A 98 -9.89 16.12 -18.09
C VAL A 98 -10.35 15.07 -19.08
N THR A 99 -10.48 15.50 -20.32
CA THR A 99 -10.86 14.66 -21.44
C THR A 99 -9.60 14.20 -22.15
N THR A 100 -9.26 12.90 -22.08
CA THR A 100 -8.03 12.36 -22.67
C THR A 100 -8.30 11.26 -23.68
N ASP A 101 -7.50 11.22 -24.74
CA ASP A 101 -7.39 10.06 -25.62
C ASP A 101 -6.82 8.84 -24.87
N PRO A 102 -7.17 7.61 -25.28
CA PRO A 102 -6.61 6.40 -24.67
C PRO A 102 -5.09 6.36 -24.89
N ASN A 103 -4.36 6.12 -23.82
CA ASN A 103 -2.90 6.01 -23.84
C ASN A 103 -2.41 4.55 -23.86
N GLY A 104 -3.32 3.57 -23.93
CA GLY A 104 -3.01 2.16 -24.09
C GLY A 104 -3.95 1.45 -25.07
N GLU A 105 -3.45 0.41 -25.72
CA GLU A 105 -4.20 -0.49 -26.61
C GLU A 105 -3.87 -1.93 -26.23
N VAL A 106 -4.89 -2.74 -26.03
CA VAL A 106 -4.74 -4.17 -25.70
C VAL A 106 -4.40 -4.93 -26.98
N ILE A 107 -3.30 -5.69 -27.03
CA ILE A 107 -2.81 -6.33 -28.26
C ILE A 107 -2.87 -7.86 -28.28
N TYR A 108 -3.17 -8.50 -27.14
CA TYR A 108 -3.30 -9.96 -27.02
C TYR A 108 -4.51 -10.43 -26.20
N GLY A 109 -4.93 -9.64 -25.21
CA GLY A 109 -6.03 -9.94 -24.29
C GLY A 109 -5.51 -10.09 -22.85
N VAL A 110 -6.16 -9.43 -21.89
CA VAL A 110 -5.69 -9.38 -20.49
C VAL A 110 -6.84 -9.21 -19.52
N ASN A 111 -6.74 -9.82 -18.34
CA ASN A 111 -7.75 -9.68 -17.29
C ASN A 111 -7.64 -8.31 -16.63
N LEU A 112 -8.76 -7.61 -16.57
CA LEU A 112 -8.97 -6.47 -15.69
C LEU A 112 -9.45 -7.01 -14.34
N ARG A 113 -8.72 -6.71 -13.27
CA ARG A 113 -8.95 -7.27 -11.92
C ARG A 113 -9.33 -6.20 -10.91
N THR A 114 -9.89 -6.65 -9.79
CA THR A 114 -10.27 -5.79 -8.66
C THR A 114 -9.08 -5.29 -7.84
N GLY A 115 -7.92 -5.96 -7.93
CA GLY A 115 -6.67 -5.61 -7.27
C GLY A 115 -5.42 -5.88 -8.12
N PRO A 116 -4.26 -5.31 -7.76
CA PRO A 116 -2.99 -5.50 -8.47
C PRO A 116 -2.32 -6.83 -8.07
N SER A 117 -3.06 -7.93 -8.18
CA SER A 117 -2.60 -9.29 -7.89
C SER A 117 -3.28 -10.30 -8.82
N THR A 118 -2.62 -11.43 -9.09
CA THR A 118 -3.21 -12.56 -9.80
C THR A 118 -4.30 -13.27 -9.00
N ASP A 119 -4.30 -13.09 -7.67
CA ASP A 119 -5.27 -13.69 -6.75
C ASP A 119 -6.53 -12.83 -6.58
N SER A 120 -6.53 -11.61 -7.10
CA SER A 120 -7.71 -10.74 -7.10
C SER A 120 -8.73 -11.17 -8.14
N ASP A 121 -10.02 -10.99 -7.81
CA ASP A 121 -11.14 -11.31 -8.70
C ASP A 121 -11.01 -10.62 -10.06
N VAL A 122 -11.38 -11.35 -11.10
CA VAL A 122 -11.43 -10.84 -12.48
C VAL A 122 -12.75 -10.09 -12.65
N ILE A 123 -12.66 -8.81 -12.95
CA ILE A 123 -13.82 -8.00 -13.34
C ILE A 123 -14.29 -8.48 -14.72
N ARG A 124 -13.38 -8.48 -15.69
CA ARG A 124 -13.60 -9.01 -17.04
C ARG A 124 -12.29 -9.14 -17.81
N MET A 125 -12.35 -9.76 -18.99
CA MET A 125 -11.25 -9.76 -19.94
C MET A 125 -11.34 -8.55 -20.88
N LEU A 126 -10.23 -7.83 -21.03
CA LEU A 126 -10.01 -6.81 -22.05
C LEU A 126 -9.57 -7.50 -23.35
N LYS A 127 -10.20 -7.16 -24.48
CA LYS A 127 -10.00 -7.87 -25.76
C LYS A 127 -8.91 -7.22 -26.62
N LYS A 128 -8.28 -7.97 -27.51
CA LYS A 128 -7.34 -7.43 -28.50
C LYS A 128 -8.02 -6.34 -29.35
N GLY A 129 -7.33 -5.21 -29.54
CA GLY A 129 -7.80 -4.00 -30.20
C GLY A 129 -8.57 -3.04 -29.28
N GLU A 130 -8.78 -3.40 -28.00
CA GLU A 130 -9.54 -2.55 -27.08
C GLU A 130 -8.67 -1.39 -26.56
N PRO A 131 -9.12 -0.13 -26.69
CA PRO A 131 -8.41 1.01 -26.12
C PRO A 131 -8.62 1.09 -24.61
N VAL A 132 -7.58 1.51 -23.90
CA VAL A 132 -7.59 1.66 -22.44
C VAL A 132 -6.88 2.93 -21.99
N TRP A 133 -7.27 3.43 -20.82
CA TRP A 133 -6.66 4.58 -20.16
C TRP A 133 -5.87 4.08 -18.96
N ILE A 134 -4.56 4.02 -19.11
CA ILE A 134 -3.62 3.78 -18.02
C ILE A 134 -3.55 5.05 -17.18
N LEU A 135 -4.08 4.96 -15.96
CA LEU A 135 -4.15 6.05 -15.01
C LEU A 135 -2.86 6.13 -14.17
N GLU A 136 -2.31 4.96 -13.84
CA GLU A 136 -1.16 4.82 -12.96
C GLU A 136 -0.47 3.48 -13.20
N GLN A 137 0.85 3.42 -13.04
CA GLN A 137 1.56 2.16 -12.83
C GLN A 137 1.75 1.96 -11.34
N VAL A 138 0.92 1.10 -10.75
CA VAL A 138 0.89 0.93 -9.28
C VAL A 138 2.05 0.09 -8.77
N ASN A 139 2.64 -0.74 -9.63
CA ASN A 139 3.92 -1.42 -9.40
C ASN A 139 4.49 -1.94 -10.74
N LYS A 140 5.62 -2.66 -10.71
CA LYS A 140 6.26 -3.22 -11.92
C LYS A 140 5.32 -4.08 -12.77
N TYR A 141 4.33 -4.75 -12.17
CA TYR A 141 3.50 -5.76 -12.81
C TYR A 141 2.08 -5.29 -13.15
N TRP A 142 1.61 -4.19 -12.55
CA TRP A 142 0.22 -3.77 -12.64
C TRP A 142 0.08 -2.29 -12.99
N TYR A 143 -0.71 -2.03 -14.02
CA TYR A 143 -1.32 -0.74 -14.28
C TYR A 143 -2.68 -0.67 -13.60
N ARG A 144 -3.03 0.49 -13.07
CA ARG A 144 -4.41 0.88 -12.81
C ARG A 144 -4.98 1.49 -14.08
N VAL A 145 -6.04 0.88 -14.60
CA VAL A 145 -6.54 1.11 -15.96
C VAL A 145 -8.05 1.34 -15.94
N ALA A 146 -8.52 2.28 -16.74
CA ALA A 146 -9.93 2.44 -17.10
C ALA A 146 -10.18 1.89 -18.51
N ASP A 147 -11.33 1.25 -18.70
CA ASP A 147 -11.81 0.82 -20.00
C ASP A 147 -12.77 1.84 -20.66
N ARG A 148 -13.30 1.50 -21.84
CA ARG A 148 -14.26 2.35 -22.58
C ARG A 148 -15.57 2.60 -21.82
N ASP A 149 -15.96 1.64 -20.98
CA ASP A 149 -17.18 1.63 -20.19
C ASP A 149 -16.96 2.29 -18.82
N GLN A 150 -15.80 2.95 -18.62
CA GLN A 150 -15.36 3.65 -17.42
C GLN A 150 -15.13 2.74 -16.21
N VAL A 151 -15.02 1.43 -16.42
CA VAL A 151 -14.71 0.48 -15.35
C VAL A 151 -13.22 0.56 -15.05
N ILE A 152 -12.90 0.86 -13.78
CA ILE A 152 -11.53 0.95 -13.30
C ILE A 152 -11.13 -0.38 -12.66
N GLY A 153 -9.99 -0.91 -13.06
CA GLY A 153 -9.38 -2.08 -12.44
C GLY A 153 -7.88 -2.10 -12.65
N TYR A 154 -7.29 -3.28 -12.44
CA TYR A 154 -5.86 -3.49 -12.57
C TYR A 154 -5.57 -4.47 -13.69
N ALA A 155 -4.64 -4.11 -14.59
CA ALA A 155 -4.23 -4.94 -15.71
C ALA A 155 -2.70 -5.03 -15.75
N SER A 156 -2.19 -6.11 -16.34
CA SER A 156 -0.74 -6.37 -16.35
C SER A 156 0.03 -5.31 -17.15
N THR A 157 1.20 -4.93 -16.63
CA THR A 157 2.17 -4.05 -17.33
C THR A 157 2.94 -4.76 -18.44
N ASN A 158 2.79 -6.08 -18.57
CA ASN A 158 3.57 -6.85 -19.53
C ASN A 158 3.24 -6.37 -20.97
N PRO A 159 4.25 -5.95 -21.75
CA PRO A 159 4.04 -5.38 -23.09
C PRO A 159 3.44 -6.38 -24.09
N LYS A 160 3.40 -7.67 -23.77
CA LYS A 160 2.62 -8.68 -24.51
C LYS A 160 1.13 -8.32 -24.56
N TYR A 161 0.61 -7.68 -23.51
CA TYR A 161 -0.82 -7.46 -23.33
C TYR A 161 -1.28 -6.08 -23.75
N ILE A 162 -0.56 -5.04 -23.36
CA ILE A 162 -0.94 -3.64 -23.60
C ILE A 162 0.25 -2.91 -24.25
N ARG A 163 0.01 -2.34 -25.42
CA ARG A 163 0.90 -1.35 -26.03
C ARG A 163 0.50 0.03 -25.53
N THR A 164 1.44 0.80 -25.00
CA THR A 164 1.09 2.08 -24.36
C THR A 164 2.10 3.18 -24.66
N SER A 165 1.62 4.42 -24.73
CA SER A 165 2.42 5.66 -24.72
C SER A 165 2.57 6.23 -23.30
N PHE A 166 2.00 5.58 -22.28
CA PHE A 166 2.17 5.91 -20.89
C PHE A 166 3.64 5.74 -20.51
N VAL A 167 4.28 6.84 -20.13
CA VAL A 167 5.65 6.84 -19.62
C VAL A 167 5.56 6.80 -18.10
N PRO A 168 5.86 5.66 -17.45
CA PRO A 168 5.98 5.62 -16.00
C PRO A 168 7.14 6.53 -15.55
N PRO A 169 7.15 6.99 -14.30
CA PRO A 169 8.34 7.63 -13.73
C PRO A 169 9.56 6.73 -13.95
N VAL A 170 10.70 7.31 -14.32
CA VAL A 170 11.94 6.56 -14.57
C VAL A 170 12.41 5.91 -13.27
N ASP A 171 12.25 4.58 -13.18
CA ASP A 171 12.88 3.74 -12.17
C ASP A 171 14.05 2.95 -12.79
N THR A 172 15.16 2.83 -12.06
CA THR A 172 16.26 1.88 -12.35
C THR A 172 15.98 0.55 -11.60
N PRO A 173 16.45 -0.61 -12.10
CA PRO A 173 15.59 -1.79 -12.22
C PRO A 173 15.76 -2.87 -11.13
N GLU A 174 14.66 -3.60 -10.86
CA GLU A 174 14.68 -5.01 -10.44
C GLU A 174 14.04 -5.92 -11.52
N ASP A 175 14.59 -7.12 -11.67
CA ASP A 175 14.39 -8.21 -12.65
C ASP A 175 13.23 -9.19 -12.23
N PRO A 176 12.71 -10.12 -13.08
CA PRO A 176 11.39 -10.72 -12.93
C PRO A 176 11.37 -12.08 -12.21
N GLY A 177 10.32 -12.32 -11.43
CA GLY A 177 9.97 -13.64 -10.89
C GLY A 177 9.13 -14.49 -11.87
N PRO A 178 9.07 -15.82 -11.68
CA PRO A 178 8.84 -16.81 -12.74
C PRO A 178 7.37 -17.10 -13.06
N ALA A 179 7.14 -17.58 -14.27
CA ALA A 179 5.87 -18.17 -14.75
C ALA A 179 5.79 -19.67 -14.44
N LEU A 180 4.57 -20.24 -14.46
CA LEU A 180 4.15 -21.63 -14.80
C LEU A 180 2.69 -21.85 -14.30
N PRO A 181 1.93 -22.88 -14.74
CA PRO A 181 1.69 -23.45 -16.08
C PRO A 181 0.16 -23.47 -16.46
N ASP A 182 -0.16 -23.99 -17.66
CA ASP A 182 -1.46 -23.90 -18.37
C ASP A 182 -2.56 -24.96 -18.05
N GLU A 183 -3.80 -24.59 -18.45
CA GLU A 183 -4.99 -25.40 -18.89
C GLU A 183 -5.95 -26.07 -17.86
N PRO A 184 -7.25 -26.37 -18.18
CA PRO A 184 -7.96 -26.28 -19.48
C PRO A 184 -9.36 -25.60 -19.47
N SER A 185 -9.99 -25.59 -20.64
CA SER A 185 -11.19 -24.89 -21.12
C SER A 185 -12.50 -25.70 -21.06
N VAL A 186 -13.66 -25.02 -20.84
CA VAL A 186 -15.01 -25.44 -21.33
C VAL A 186 -15.89 -24.18 -21.53
N PRO A 187 -16.71 -24.07 -22.60
CA PRO A 187 -17.34 -22.81 -23.02
C PRO A 187 -18.78 -22.65 -22.51
N ALA A 188 -19.31 -21.42 -22.59
CA ALA A 188 -20.75 -21.17 -22.56
C ALA A 188 -21.11 -20.10 -23.60
N ASP A 189 -22.02 -20.47 -24.51
CA ASP A 189 -22.83 -19.61 -25.36
C ASP A 189 -24.26 -19.53 -24.73
N PRO A 190 -25.16 -18.62 -25.12
CA PRO A 190 -25.76 -17.64 -24.22
C PRO A 190 -27.30 -17.79 -24.16
N ASP A 191 -27.98 -16.74 -23.66
CA ASP A 191 -29.44 -16.46 -23.62
C ASP A 191 -30.08 -16.63 -22.26
N GLU A 192 -31.06 -15.84 -21.85
CA GLU A 192 -31.61 -14.53 -22.24
C GLU A 192 -32.53 -14.17 -21.06
N THR A 193 -32.79 -12.88 -20.86
CA THR A 193 -33.98 -12.28 -20.21
C THR A 193 -34.59 -12.94 -18.96
N ASP A 194 -34.68 -12.19 -17.86
CA ASP A 194 -36.03 -11.77 -17.42
C ASP A 194 -35.99 -10.49 -16.57
N LYS A 195 -37.00 -9.65 -16.81
CA LYS A 195 -37.34 -8.45 -16.03
C LYS A 195 -38.27 -8.85 -14.89
N ASP A 196 -38.30 -7.99 -13.87
CA ASP A 196 -39.26 -7.98 -12.75
C ASP A 196 -38.96 -8.91 -11.57
N LEU A 197 -38.13 -8.43 -10.64
CA LEU A 197 -38.21 -8.85 -9.24
C LEU A 197 -38.16 -7.64 -8.29
N ILE A 198 -39.14 -7.68 -7.40
CA ILE A 198 -39.60 -6.67 -6.44
C ILE A 198 -38.58 -6.49 -5.31
N ASP A 199 -38.45 -5.23 -4.88
CA ASP A 199 -37.71 -4.68 -3.73
C ASP A 199 -37.83 -5.57 -2.47
N GLN A 200 -36.88 -6.49 -2.30
CA GLN A 200 -36.57 -7.12 -1.02
C GLN A 200 -35.45 -6.31 -0.37
N PRO A 201 -35.54 -5.93 0.91
CA PRO A 201 -34.42 -5.27 1.58
C PRO A 201 -33.21 -6.22 1.54
N GLU A 202 -32.14 -5.79 0.87
CA GLU A 202 -30.90 -6.55 0.76
C GLU A 202 -30.44 -6.97 2.16
N GLU A 203 -30.29 -8.29 2.36
CA GLU A 203 -29.68 -8.87 3.54
C GLU A 203 -28.31 -8.22 3.78
N PRO A 204 -27.97 -7.82 5.01
CA PRO A 204 -26.73 -7.11 5.28
C PRO A 204 -25.51 -7.99 4.93
N ALA A 205 -24.67 -7.49 4.02
CA ALA A 205 -23.53 -8.19 3.43
C ALA A 205 -22.27 -8.09 4.31
N TYR A 206 -22.32 -8.63 5.53
CA TYR A 206 -21.16 -8.74 6.38
C TYR A 206 -20.22 -9.87 5.90
N LYS A 207 -18.94 -9.55 5.64
CA LYS A 207 -17.89 -10.57 5.44
C LYS A 207 -17.42 -11.16 6.77
N PHE A 208 -17.57 -10.39 7.86
CA PHE A 208 -17.27 -10.80 9.23
C PHE A 208 -18.48 -10.58 10.11
N GLU A 209 -18.80 -11.52 11.00
CA GLU A 209 -19.90 -11.36 11.95
C GLU A 209 -19.78 -10.05 12.74
N PRO A 210 -20.85 -9.25 12.84
CA PRO A 210 -20.81 -7.99 13.56
C PRO A 210 -20.45 -8.20 15.04
N ASN A 211 -19.38 -7.56 15.48
CA ASN A 211 -18.81 -7.65 16.83
C ASN A 211 -18.79 -6.29 17.55
N ALA A 212 -19.48 -5.30 16.99
CA ALA A 212 -19.59 -3.97 17.54
C ALA A 212 -20.93 -3.31 17.21
N VAL A 213 -21.31 -2.37 18.06
CA VAL A 213 -22.52 -1.54 17.93
C VAL A 213 -22.14 -0.09 18.16
N ILE A 214 -22.63 0.81 17.30
CA ILE A 214 -22.49 2.25 17.50
C ILE A 214 -23.39 2.70 18.64
N VAL A 215 -22.81 3.40 19.60
CA VAL A 215 -23.51 3.90 20.81
C VAL A 215 -24.04 5.31 20.60
N SER A 216 -23.31 6.12 19.82
CA SER A 216 -23.66 7.51 19.50
C SER A 216 -23.16 7.85 18.11
N THR A 217 -23.83 8.77 17.43
CA THR A 217 -23.47 9.19 16.06
C THR A 217 -21.98 9.48 15.94
N VAL A 218 -21.35 8.81 14.97
CA VAL A 218 -19.92 8.89 14.72
C VAL A 218 -19.66 8.96 13.22
N THR A 219 -18.53 9.54 12.85
CA THR A 219 -18.13 9.64 11.45
C THR A 219 -17.40 8.37 11.01
N PHE A 220 -17.93 7.71 9.99
CA PHE A 220 -17.25 6.61 9.28
C PHE A 220 -16.39 7.18 8.15
N ARG A 221 -15.12 6.80 8.10
CA ARG A 221 -14.11 7.49 7.27
C ARG A 221 -13.32 6.55 6.38
N LYS A 222 -12.79 7.07 5.28
CA LYS A 222 -11.86 6.31 4.42
C LYS A 222 -10.46 6.12 5.02
N GLY A 223 -10.09 6.91 6.03
CA GLY A 223 -8.79 6.84 6.69
C GLY A 223 -8.85 7.03 8.21
N PRO A 224 -7.80 6.62 8.95
CA PRO A 224 -7.72 6.68 10.42
C PRO A 224 -7.33 8.09 10.90
N SER A 225 -8.10 9.11 10.50
CA SER A 225 -7.91 10.50 10.91
C SER A 225 -9.23 11.24 10.94
N THR A 226 -9.38 12.21 11.84
CA THR A 226 -10.57 13.09 11.88
C THR A 226 -10.65 14.03 10.68
N SER A 227 -9.56 14.18 9.92
CA SER A 227 -9.52 14.90 8.64
C SER A 227 -9.75 14.02 7.42
N ALA A 228 -9.76 12.68 7.57
CA ALA A 228 -9.99 11.78 6.45
C ALA A 228 -11.42 11.89 5.93
N GLU A 229 -11.61 11.67 4.62
CA GLU A 229 -12.90 11.75 3.95
C GLU A 229 -13.96 10.94 4.70
N ARG A 230 -15.09 11.59 4.99
CA ARG A 230 -16.25 10.93 5.59
C ARG A 230 -16.97 10.13 4.51
N ILE A 231 -17.06 8.82 4.71
CA ILE A 231 -17.93 7.94 3.93
C ILE A 231 -19.38 8.31 4.25
N ARG A 232 -19.76 8.22 5.52
CA ARG A 232 -21.08 8.63 6.03
C ARG A 232 -21.06 8.82 7.55
N TYR A 233 -22.18 9.23 8.11
CA TYR A 233 -22.42 9.05 9.54
C TYR A 233 -22.89 7.63 9.80
N MET A 234 -22.43 7.05 10.90
CA MET A 234 -23.05 5.89 11.52
C MET A 234 -23.83 6.34 12.74
N TYR A 235 -25.05 5.86 12.89
CA TYR A 235 -26.00 6.22 13.93
C TYR A 235 -26.06 5.16 15.04
N ALA A 236 -26.55 5.58 16.20
CA ALA A 236 -26.70 4.68 17.35
C ALA A 236 -27.56 3.45 16.99
N GLY A 237 -27.10 2.26 17.40
CA GLY A 237 -27.72 0.98 17.10
C GLY A 237 -27.19 0.29 15.85
N GLU A 238 -26.45 0.98 14.98
CA GLU A 238 -25.83 0.33 13.81
C GLU A 238 -24.80 -0.71 14.25
N LYS A 239 -24.92 -1.92 13.69
CA LYS A 239 -23.98 -3.01 13.90
C LYS A 239 -22.89 -3.00 12.84
N LEU A 240 -21.68 -3.33 13.24
CA LEU A 240 -20.52 -3.39 12.36
C LEU A 240 -19.54 -4.45 12.83
N ALA A 241 -18.67 -4.88 11.92
CA ALA A 241 -17.59 -5.80 12.24
C ALA A 241 -16.27 -5.04 12.34
N VAL A 242 -15.69 -5.00 13.54
CA VAL A 242 -14.31 -4.55 13.73
C VAL A 242 -13.39 -5.65 13.21
N VAL A 243 -12.59 -5.29 12.21
CA VAL A 243 -11.63 -6.18 11.54
C VAL A 243 -10.27 -6.07 12.22
N ASN A 244 -9.83 -4.84 12.50
CA ASN A 244 -8.54 -4.58 13.13
C ASN A 244 -8.57 -3.29 13.98
N LYS A 245 -7.78 -3.26 15.07
CA LYS A 245 -7.43 -2.01 15.75
C LYS A 245 -6.21 -1.39 15.06
N HIS A 246 -6.44 -0.34 14.26
CA HIS A 246 -5.39 0.30 13.48
C HIS A 246 -4.38 1.04 14.37
N ASN A 247 -4.89 1.73 15.40
CA ASN A 247 -4.13 2.36 16.47
C ASN A 247 -5.05 2.65 17.67
N ASP A 248 -4.58 3.38 18.67
CA ASP A 248 -5.36 3.68 19.88
C ASP A 248 -6.62 4.52 19.65
N TYR A 249 -6.76 5.14 18.49
CA TYR A 249 -7.84 6.06 18.17
C TYR A 249 -8.80 5.52 17.10
N TRP A 250 -8.39 4.53 16.30
CA TRP A 250 -9.13 4.07 15.13
C TRP A 250 -9.24 2.54 15.03
N TYR A 251 -10.47 2.08 14.86
CA TYR A 251 -10.77 0.74 14.36
C TYR A 251 -10.91 0.79 12.83
N TYR A 252 -10.41 -0.24 12.15
CA TYR A 252 -10.79 -0.58 10.79
C TYR A 252 -11.96 -1.55 10.83
N VAL A 253 -13.04 -1.21 10.14
CA VAL A 253 -14.33 -1.86 10.29
C VAL A 253 -15.03 -2.07 8.97
N GLN A 254 -15.95 -3.03 8.93
CA GLN A 254 -16.89 -3.26 7.83
C GLN A 254 -18.31 -2.98 8.32
N ASP A 255 -19.09 -2.21 7.56
CA ASP A 255 -20.50 -1.96 7.85
C ASP A 255 -21.44 -3.02 7.24
N ALA A 256 -22.75 -2.86 7.46
CA ALA A 256 -23.78 -3.76 6.97
C ALA A 256 -23.88 -3.84 5.44
N GLY A 257 -23.42 -2.81 4.72
CA GLY A 257 -23.38 -2.78 3.25
C GLY A 257 -22.09 -3.35 2.69
N GLY A 258 -21.25 -3.96 3.52
CA GLY A 258 -19.96 -4.51 3.13
C GLY A 258 -18.87 -3.45 2.92
N VAL A 259 -19.13 -2.17 3.22
CA VAL A 259 -18.19 -1.07 3.03
C VAL A 259 -17.17 -1.06 4.17
N TYR A 260 -15.89 -0.93 3.80
CA TYR A 260 -14.80 -0.82 4.76
C TYR A 260 -14.39 0.62 5.03
N GLY A 261 -13.97 0.90 6.25
CA GLY A 261 -13.46 2.21 6.64
C GLY A 261 -13.04 2.25 8.10
N TYR A 262 -12.98 3.45 8.65
CA TYR A 262 -12.45 3.73 9.97
C TYR A 262 -13.46 4.43 10.86
N VAL A 263 -13.51 4.01 12.13
CA VAL A 263 -14.34 4.60 13.18
C VAL A 263 -13.52 4.76 14.45
N SER A 264 -13.91 5.71 15.30
CA SER A 264 -13.21 5.97 16.57
C SER A 264 -13.25 4.75 17.49
N THR A 265 -12.16 4.49 18.22
CA THR A 265 -12.09 3.49 19.30
C THR A 265 -12.77 3.93 20.59
N SER A 266 -13.16 5.21 20.71
CA SER A 266 -13.70 5.75 21.94
C SER A 266 -15.03 5.07 22.31
N ALA A 267 -15.10 4.58 23.56
CA ALA A 267 -16.30 3.98 24.13
C ALA A 267 -17.55 4.89 24.11
N LYS A 268 -17.36 6.20 23.89
CA LYS A 268 -18.45 7.15 23.64
C LYS A 268 -19.23 6.85 22.36
N TYR A 269 -18.54 6.35 21.33
CA TYR A 269 -19.09 6.20 19.98
C TYR A 269 -19.35 4.74 19.62
N ILE A 270 -18.56 3.81 20.13
CA ILE A 270 -18.63 2.39 19.77
C ILE A 270 -18.53 1.52 21.03
N SER A 271 -19.32 0.45 21.06
CA SER A 271 -19.18 -0.66 22.01
C SER A 271 -18.82 -1.90 21.20
N THR A 272 -17.78 -2.63 21.59
CA THR A 272 -17.30 -3.78 20.84
C THR A 272 -16.80 -4.89 21.75
N SER A 273 -16.99 -6.14 21.31
CA SER A 273 -16.36 -7.34 21.88
C SER A 273 -15.05 -7.71 21.17
N TYR A 274 -14.58 -6.87 20.24
CA TYR A 274 -13.34 -7.09 19.51
C TYR A 274 -12.14 -7.08 20.46
N VAL A 275 -11.32 -8.11 20.31
CA VAL A 275 -10.05 -8.28 21.00
C VAL A 275 -9.03 -8.58 19.91
N GLU A 276 -7.91 -7.86 19.89
CA GLU A 276 -6.85 -8.08 18.91
C GLU A 276 -6.43 -9.56 18.90
N PRO A 277 -6.24 -10.19 17.72
CA PRO A 277 -6.00 -11.63 17.63
C PRO A 277 -4.86 -12.13 18.53
N TYR A 278 -3.74 -11.40 18.57
CA TYR A 278 -2.58 -11.77 19.38
C TYR A 278 -2.87 -11.84 20.89
N LYS A 279 -3.83 -11.07 21.41
CA LYS A 279 -4.20 -11.12 22.84
C LYS A 279 -4.98 -12.38 23.23
N LYS A 280 -5.45 -13.15 22.24
CA LYS A 280 -6.12 -14.43 22.45
C LYS A 280 -5.16 -15.62 22.38
N LEU A 281 -3.92 -15.39 21.93
CA LEU A 281 -2.94 -16.43 21.75
C LEU A 281 -2.17 -16.67 23.05
N ASP A 282 -1.78 -17.92 23.29
CA ASP A 282 -0.70 -18.20 24.23
C ASP A 282 0.60 -17.51 23.76
N ARG A 283 1.41 -17.05 24.72
CA ARG A 283 2.61 -16.27 24.42
C ARG A 283 3.60 -17.05 23.54
N ALA A 284 3.81 -18.33 23.80
CA ALA A 284 4.73 -19.14 23.01
C ALA A 284 4.19 -19.33 21.58
N VAL A 285 2.87 -19.51 21.42
CA VAL A 285 2.24 -19.61 20.09
C VAL A 285 2.39 -18.32 19.31
N ALA A 286 2.14 -17.17 19.92
CA ALA A 286 2.32 -15.88 19.27
C ALA A 286 3.79 -15.61 18.90
N ALA A 287 4.74 -16.04 19.74
CA ALA A 287 6.17 -15.92 19.47
C ALA A 287 6.56 -16.72 18.22
N GLU A 288 6.14 -17.99 18.14
CA GLU A 288 6.43 -18.82 16.98
C GLU A 288 5.76 -18.30 15.70
N GLN A 289 4.54 -17.77 15.78
CA GLN A 289 3.88 -17.19 14.61
C GLN A 289 4.63 -15.96 14.07
N ALA A 290 5.07 -15.06 14.96
CA ALA A 290 5.88 -13.90 14.57
C ALA A 290 7.25 -14.32 14.01
N ILE A 291 7.91 -15.29 14.64
CA ILE A 291 9.20 -15.81 14.17
C ILE A 291 9.04 -16.49 12.80
N ASN A 292 8.05 -17.36 12.63
CA ASN A 292 7.80 -18.05 11.36
C ASN A 292 7.46 -17.07 10.24
N ALA A 293 6.77 -15.97 10.54
CA ALA A 293 6.58 -14.88 9.59
C ALA A 293 7.91 -14.19 9.26
N GLY A 294 8.71 -13.84 10.27
CA GLY A 294 10.04 -13.24 10.07
C GLY A 294 11.00 -14.11 9.26
N LEU A 295 10.98 -15.44 9.46
CA LEU A 295 11.83 -16.38 8.73
C LEU A 295 11.51 -16.46 7.23
N LYS A 296 10.30 -16.08 6.80
CA LYS A 296 9.96 -15.99 5.37
C LYS A 296 10.75 -14.89 4.66
N TYR A 297 11.28 -13.93 5.41
CA TYR A 297 12.05 -12.80 4.89
C TYR A 297 13.55 -13.05 4.89
N LEU A 298 14.04 -14.25 5.22
CA LEU A 298 15.47 -14.54 5.16
C LEU A 298 16.07 -14.16 3.80
N GLY A 299 17.17 -13.41 3.83
CA GLY A 299 17.86 -12.88 2.67
C GLY A 299 17.33 -11.55 2.15
N THR A 300 16.18 -11.06 2.60
CA THR A 300 15.65 -9.75 2.17
C THR A 300 16.68 -8.65 2.45
N PRO A 301 17.12 -7.87 1.45
CA PRO A 301 18.18 -6.89 1.59
C PRO A 301 17.95 -5.85 2.70
N TYR A 302 19.04 -5.39 3.29
CA TYR A 302 18.99 -4.29 4.25
C TYR A 302 18.90 -2.95 3.52
N GLU A 303 17.98 -2.08 3.95
CA GLU A 303 17.94 -0.67 3.54
C GLU A 303 17.67 0.20 4.75
N PHE A 304 18.54 1.16 5.05
CA PHE A 304 18.33 2.06 6.18
C PHE A 304 17.12 2.96 5.94
N GLY A 305 16.13 2.91 6.84
CA GLY A 305 14.93 3.71 6.71
C GLY A 305 13.93 3.15 5.68
N SER A 306 13.96 1.84 5.40
CA SER A 306 13.06 1.14 4.48
C SER A 306 11.58 1.53 4.61
N SER A 307 10.84 1.36 3.53
CA SER A 307 9.41 1.69 3.53
C SER A 307 8.59 0.69 4.35
N ARG A 308 7.82 1.18 5.33
CA ARG A 308 6.96 0.36 6.22
C ARG A 308 5.74 -0.28 5.53
N SER A 309 5.62 -0.07 4.23
CA SER A 309 4.57 -0.61 3.35
C SER A 309 5.14 -1.45 2.21
N ASP A 310 6.44 -1.71 2.21
CA ASP A 310 7.15 -2.55 1.26
C ASP A 310 7.98 -3.59 2.04
N THR A 311 8.17 -4.76 1.45
CA THR A 311 8.96 -5.86 2.02
C THR A 311 10.10 -6.30 1.11
N SER A 312 10.40 -5.52 0.06
CA SER A 312 11.54 -5.72 -0.84
C SER A 312 12.88 -5.48 -0.13
N THR A 313 12.91 -4.56 0.82
CA THR A 313 14.05 -4.25 1.69
C THR A 313 13.57 -4.02 3.11
N PHE A 314 14.49 -4.10 4.07
CA PHE A 314 14.18 -3.79 5.46
C PHE A 314 15.32 -3.07 6.18
N ASP A 315 14.98 -2.08 7.00
CA ASP A 315 15.78 -1.74 8.18
C ASP A 315 15.44 -2.68 9.35
N CYS A 316 16.25 -2.65 10.40
CA CYS A 316 16.09 -3.53 11.55
C CYS A 316 14.68 -3.46 12.20
N SER A 317 14.15 -2.25 12.36
CA SER A 317 12.88 -2.02 13.03
C SER A 317 11.69 -2.31 12.14
N ASP A 318 11.82 -2.08 10.84
CA ASP A 318 10.79 -2.39 9.86
C ASP A 318 10.64 -3.89 9.67
N PHE A 319 11.75 -4.63 9.56
CA PHE A 319 11.74 -6.10 9.54
C PHE A 319 11.00 -6.66 10.77
N VAL A 320 11.40 -6.23 11.97
CA VAL A 320 10.75 -6.68 13.21
C VAL A 320 9.27 -6.33 13.21
N ARG A 321 8.92 -5.10 12.83
CA ARG A 321 7.53 -4.66 12.76
C ARG A 321 6.71 -5.53 11.79
N GLN A 322 7.26 -5.83 10.62
CA GLN A 322 6.59 -6.64 9.59
C GLN A 322 6.38 -8.09 10.06
N ALA A 323 7.39 -8.70 10.69
CA ALA A 323 7.30 -10.05 11.23
C ALA A 323 6.14 -10.20 12.25
N TYR A 324 5.96 -9.24 13.16
CA TYR A 324 4.85 -9.28 14.13
C TYR A 324 3.51 -8.89 13.50
N LEU A 325 3.51 -8.03 12.48
CA LEU A 325 2.29 -7.68 11.74
C LEU A 325 1.75 -8.89 11.00
N ASP A 326 2.59 -9.61 10.26
CA ASP A 326 2.16 -10.78 9.47
C ASP A 326 1.93 -12.02 10.32
N GLY A 327 2.73 -12.20 11.37
CA GLY A 327 2.62 -13.36 12.24
C GLY A 327 1.35 -13.32 13.09
N ILE A 328 1.08 -12.19 13.75
CA ILE A 328 0.06 -12.11 14.80
C ILE A 328 -0.85 -10.87 14.69
N GLY A 329 -0.68 -10.04 13.66
CA GLY A 329 -1.46 -8.82 13.48
C GLY A 329 -1.06 -7.67 14.43
N LEU A 330 0.07 -7.80 15.15
CA LEU A 330 0.55 -6.75 16.05
C LEU A 330 1.39 -5.74 15.27
N ARG A 331 0.87 -4.52 15.14
CA ARG A 331 1.59 -3.40 14.54
C ARG A 331 2.46 -2.70 15.58
N LEU A 332 3.75 -3.02 15.58
CA LEU A 332 4.74 -2.33 16.40
C LEU A 332 5.00 -0.88 15.92
N PRO A 333 5.55 -0.01 16.78
CA PRO A 333 6.01 1.32 16.39
C PRO A 333 7.07 1.29 15.27
N GLY A 334 7.24 2.42 14.58
CA GLY A 334 7.98 2.47 13.32
C GLY A 334 9.51 2.42 13.41
N ASP A 335 10.11 2.75 14.56
CA ASP A 335 11.57 2.78 14.74
C ASP A 335 12.01 2.02 16.00
N SER A 336 13.27 1.57 16.03
CA SER A 336 13.79 0.72 17.11
C SER A 336 13.70 1.36 18.50
N ARG A 337 13.76 2.69 18.63
CA ARG A 337 13.62 3.36 19.93
C ARG A 337 12.18 3.39 20.40
N SER A 338 11.24 3.68 19.51
CA SER A 338 9.81 3.64 19.86
C SER A 338 9.34 2.20 20.14
N GLN A 339 9.90 1.20 19.46
CA GLN A 339 9.70 -0.21 19.81
C GLN A 339 10.28 -0.54 21.19
N GLY A 340 11.47 -0.05 21.54
CA GLY A 340 12.05 -0.22 22.87
C GLY A 340 11.24 0.45 23.98
N ALA A 341 10.66 1.63 23.72
CA ALA A 341 9.74 2.30 24.64
C ALA A 341 8.46 1.49 24.83
N TYR A 342 7.90 0.97 23.74
CA TYR A 342 6.71 0.10 23.77
C TYR A 342 6.94 -1.17 24.59
N VAL A 343 8.06 -1.86 24.40
CA VAL A 343 8.41 -3.05 25.20
C VAL A 343 8.50 -2.73 26.70
N LYS A 344 9.06 -1.58 27.06
CA LYS A 344 9.13 -1.12 28.45
C LYS A 344 7.75 -0.81 29.05
N GLU A 345 6.82 -0.34 28.23
CA GLU A 345 5.44 -0.05 28.65
C GLU A 345 4.63 -1.34 28.87
N VAL A 346 4.83 -2.34 28.00
CA VAL A 346 4.11 -3.62 28.06
C VAL A 346 4.52 -4.48 29.27
N GLY A 347 5.78 -4.45 29.71
CA GLY A 347 6.19 -5.22 30.88
C GLY A 347 7.66 -5.15 31.29
N LYS A 348 8.10 -6.14 32.08
CA LYS A 348 9.47 -6.22 32.61
C LYS A 348 10.46 -6.56 31.49
N THR A 349 11.46 -5.71 31.32
CA THR A 349 12.62 -5.96 30.46
C THR A 349 13.71 -6.75 31.19
N LYS A 350 14.58 -7.42 30.43
CA LYS A 350 15.75 -8.15 30.93
C LYS A 350 17.00 -7.61 30.25
N ASP A 351 18.04 -7.35 31.02
CA ASP A 351 19.37 -6.88 30.57
C ASP A 351 20.39 -8.02 30.42
N ASP A 352 20.03 -9.23 30.86
CA ASP A 352 20.71 -10.48 30.53
C ASP A 352 19.95 -11.22 29.41
N TRP A 353 20.63 -11.44 28.28
CA TRP A 353 20.03 -12.11 27.13
C TRP A 353 19.75 -13.60 27.40
N LEU A 354 20.49 -14.23 28.31
CA LEU A 354 20.27 -15.62 28.72
C LEU A 354 18.93 -15.81 29.43
N ALA A 355 18.42 -14.74 30.02
CA ALA A 355 17.12 -14.75 30.68
C ALA A 355 15.97 -14.50 29.70
N LEU A 356 16.20 -14.11 28.45
CA LEU A 356 15.14 -13.84 27.48
C LEU A 356 14.41 -15.11 27.05
N ASN A 357 13.14 -14.93 26.68
CA ASN A 357 12.35 -15.97 26.06
C ASN A 357 12.39 -15.81 24.54
N ARG A 358 12.29 -16.93 23.83
CA ARG A 358 12.09 -16.93 22.39
C ARG A 358 10.88 -16.07 22.02
N GLY A 359 11.05 -15.19 21.03
CA GLY A 359 10.08 -14.17 20.64
C GLY A 359 10.17 -12.85 21.42
N ASP A 360 11.10 -12.70 22.37
CA ASP A 360 11.41 -11.39 22.93
C ASP A 360 12.17 -10.54 21.89
N LEU A 361 11.91 -9.23 21.87
CA LEU A 361 12.72 -8.29 21.10
C LEU A 361 14.01 -8.00 21.85
N MET A 362 15.11 -7.88 21.12
CA MET A 362 16.43 -7.53 21.63
C MET A 362 16.84 -6.16 21.11
N PHE A 363 17.27 -5.27 22.00
CA PHE A 363 17.70 -3.92 21.65
C PHE A 363 19.18 -3.74 21.88
N PHE A 364 19.85 -3.09 20.92
CA PHE A 364 21.29 -2.95 20.93
C PHE A 364 21.73 -1.50 20.70
N MET A 365 22.88 -1.15 21.26
CA MET A 365 23.56 0.13 21.01
C MET A 365 24.48 0.08 19.78
N SER A 366 25.09 1.22 19.48
CA SER A 366 26.08 1.37 18.41
C SER A 366 27.26 0.41 18.57
N TYR A 367 27.79 -0.05 17.44
CA TYR A 367 29.02 -0.83 17.39
C TYR A 367 30.23 0.04 17.75
N GLN A 368 31.08 -0.46 18.66
CA GLN A 368 32.36 0.19 19.03
C GLN A 368 33.58 -0.70 18.76
N GLY A 369 33.36 -1.95 18.32
CA GLY A 369 34.41 -2.94 18.09
C GLY A 369 33.91 -4.36 18.29
N SER A 370 34.77 -5.34 18.02
CA SER A 370 34.43 -6.77 18.08
C SER A 370 34.80 -7.45 19.39
N LYS A 371 35.48 -6.75 20.31
CA LYS A 371 36.00 -7.32 21.56
C LYS A 371 35.25 -6.75 22.75
N ALA A 372 35.14 -7.54 23.83
CA ALA A 372 34.55 -7.08 25.08
C ALA A 372 35.22 -5.81 25.63
N ALA A 373 36.55 -5.70 25.48
CA ALA A 373 37.34 -4.55 25.92
C ALA A 373 36.94 -3.23 25.23
N ASP A 374 36.39 -3.29 24.01
CA ASP A 374 35.93 -2.10 23.28
C ASP A 374 34.70 -1.44 23.95
N TYR A 375 34.06 -2.14 24.90
CA TYR A 375 32.86 -1.71 25.61
C TYR A 375 33.09 -1.52 27.12
N ALA A 376 34.33 -1.66 27.61
CA ALA A 376 34.63 -1.68 29.05
C ALA A 376 34.20 -0.41 29.81
N ASN A 377 34.18 0.74 29.13
CA ASN A 377 33.82 2.04 29.70
C ASN A 377 32.44 2.55 29.23
N VAL A 378 31.61 1.67 28.68
CA VAL A 378 30.29 2.05 28.16
C VAL A 378 29.24 1.94 29.27
N ASP A 379 28.56 3.05 29.54
CA ASP A 379 27.35 3.04 30.35
C ASP A 379 26.15 2.57 29.50
N LYS A 380 25.82 1.28 29.63
CA LYS A 380 24.68 0.67 28.93
C LYS A 380 23.32 1.20 29.40
N THR A 381 23.21 1.76 30.61
CA THR A 381 21.93 2.24 31.15
C THR A 381 21.43 3.48 30.42
N ASN A 382 22.35 4.32 29.94
CA ASN A 382 22.09 5.55 29.21
C ASN A 382 22.39 5.44 27.70
N ALA A 383 22.77 4.25 27.23
CA ALA A 383 23.10 4.04 25.83
C ALA A 383 21.86 4.16 24.93
N ARG A 384 22.06 4.81 23.77
CA ARG A 384 21.00 4.97 22.77
C ARG A 384 20.79 3.65 22.02
N ILE A 385 19.52 3.24 21.88
CA ILE A 385 19.13 2.14 20.99
C ILE A 385 19.43 2.55 19.53
N THR A 386 20.12 1.68 18.80
CA THR A 386 20.41 1.84 17.37
C THR A 386 19.98 0.65 16.53
N HIS A 387 19.66 -0.48 17.15
CA HIS A 387 19.33 -1.71 16.43
C HIS A 387 18.35 -2.56 17.25
N VAL A 388 17.56 -3.38 16.55
CA VAL A 388 16.58 -4.31 17.14
C VAL A 388 16.59 -5.63 16.38
N GLY A 389 16.32 -6.74 17.08
CA GLY A 389 16.16 -8.07 16.50
C GLY A 389 15.19 -8.93 17.31
N ILE A 390 14.83 -10.11 16.80
CA ILE A 390 13.93 -11.07 17.45
C ILE A 390 14.79 -12.19 18.05
N TYR A 391 14.67 -12.43 19.34
CA TYR A 391 15.38 -13.53 19.99
C TYR A 391 14.75 -14.87 19.60
N LEU A 392 15.57 -15.80 19.12
CA LEU A 392 15.14 -17.13 18.71
C LEU A 392 15.37 -18.18 19.81
N GLY A 393 15.86 -17.80 20.99
CA GLY A 393 16.39 -18.79 21.94
C GLY A 393 17.79 -19.26 21.53
N ASP A 394 18.43 -20.02 22.41
CA ASP A 394 19.75 -20.63 22.16
C ASP A 394 20.83 -19.65 21.67
N GLY A 395 20.75 -18.39 22.09
CA GLY A 395 21.70 -17.35 21.66
C GLY A 395 21.55 -16.92 20.21
N GLN A 396 20.44 -17.26 19.54
CA GLN A 396 20.20 -16.87 18.15
C GLN A 396 19.33 -15.61 18.06
N VAL A 397 19.66 -14.74 17.11
CA VAL A 397 18.94 -13.48 16.85
C VAL A 397 18.58 -13.40 15.36
N LEU A 398 17.30 -13.21 15.08
CA LEU A 398 16.78 -12.96 13.74
C LEU A 398 16.67 -11.44 13.50
N HIS A 399 17.39 -10.92 12.51
CA HIS A 399 17.48 -9.49 12.23
C HIS A 399 18.08 -9.15 10.86
N THR A 400 18.15 -7.86 10.54
CA THR A 400 18.91 -7.30 9.42
C THR A 400 19.54 -5.97 9.86
N TYR A 401 20.82 -5.72 9.55
CA TYR A 401 21.56 -4.61 10.19
C TYR A 401 22.55 -3.84 9.32
N SER A 402 22.82 -4.27 8.09
CA SER A 402 23.61 -3.51 7.10
C SER A 402 23.55 -4.17 5.73
N GLU A 403 23.82 -3.44 4.65
CA GLU A 403 23.94 -4.03 3.31
C GLU A 403 24.97 -5.18 3.29
N LYS A 404 26.09 -5.00 3.99
CA LYS A 404 27.18 -5.99 4.10
C LYS A 404 26.79 -7.25 4.87
N SER A 405 25.71 -7.23 5.65
CA SER A 405 25.24 -8.42 6.35
C SER A 405 24.52 -9.39 5.43
N GLY A 406 24.16 -8.99 4.20
CA GLY A 406 23.46 -9.86 3.25
C GLY A 406 21.97 -10.02 3.55
N GLY A 407 21.35 -9.00 4.15
CA GLY A 407 19.92 -8.98 4.42
C GLY A 407 19.50 -9.61 5.75
N VAL A 408 18.22 -9.99 5.83
CA VAL A 408 17.63 -10.68 6.99
C VAL A 408 18.29 -12.04 7.18
N ARG A 409 18.74 -12.29 8.40
CA ARG A 409 19.55 -13.47 8.73
C ARG A 409 19.43 -13.81 10.20
N VAL A 410 19.93 -14.99 10.53
CA VAL A 410 20.12 -15.43 11.90
C VAL A 410 21.60 -15.37 12.24
N ASP A 411 21.94 -14.69 13.33
CA ASP A 411 23.29 -14.67 13.89
C ASP A 411 23.31 -15.16 15.34
N SER A 412 24.48 -15.62 15.78
CA SER A 412 24.73 -15.92 17.19
C SER A 412 25.07 -14.64 17.95
N ILE A 413 24.51 -14.47 19.15
CA ILE A 413 24.87 -13.39 20.07
C ILE A 413 26.13 -13.73 20.88
N ALA A 414 26.24 -14.97 21.35
CA ALA A 414 27.23 -15.38 22.34
C ALA A 414 28.68 -15.20 21.85
N GLY A 415 29.50 -14.50 22.63
CA GLY A 415 30.90 -14.20 22.36
C GLY A 415 31.13 -13.19 21.24
N THR A 416 30.08 -12.61 20.66
CA THR A 416 30.18 -11.67 19.54
C THR A 416 29.96 -10.23 19.98
N HIS A 417 30.17 -9.28 19.07
CA HIS A 417 29.82 -7.88 19.33
C HIS A 417 28.34 -7.67 19.65
N TRP A 418 27.44 -8.58 19.26
CA TRP A 418 26.02 -8.47 19.60
C TRP A 418 25.79 -8.60 21.10
N GLU A 419 26.50 -9.50 21.77
CA GLU A 419 26.45 -9.63 23.23
C GLU A 419 26.95 -8.36 23.91
N TYR A 420 28.06 -7.80 23.43
CA TYR A 420 28.62 -6.59 24.03
C TYR A 420 27.73 -5.36 23.80
N ARG A 421 26.95 -5.34 22.70
CA ARG A 421 26.02 -4.25 22.36
C ARG A 421 24.62 -4.42 22.95
N PHE A 422 24.28 -5.58 23.50
CA PHE A 422 22.96 -5.83 24.06
C PHE A 422 22.68 -4.89 25.23
N LEU A 423 21.51 -4.25 25.20
CA LEU A 423 21.06 -3.30 26.23
C LEU A 423 19.99 -3.94 27.10
N PHE A 424 18.91 -4.39 26.47
CA PHE A 424 17.81 -5.10 27.11
C PHE A 424 16.96 -5.78 26.06
N GLY A 425 16.10 -6.69 26.50
CA GLY A 425 15.04 -7.26 25.69
C GLY A 425 13.76 -7.47 26.48
N GLY A 426 12.70 -7.83 25.78
CA GLY A 426 11.41 -8.09 26.40
C GLY A 426 10.32 -8.43 25.40
N PHE A 427 9.19 -8.87 25.94
CA PHE A 427 8.02 -9.27 25.19
C PHE A 427 7.18 -8.06 24.75
N VAL A 428 6.28 -8.27 23.78
CA VAL A 428 5.48 -7.20 23.16
C VAL A 428 3.95 -7.37 23.31
N TYR A 429 3.47 -8.39 24.03
CA TYR A 429 2.04 -8.61 24.30
C TYR A 429 1.73 -9.43 25.57
#